data_AF-A0A0P7G8Y9-F1
#
_entry.id   AF-A0A0P7G8Y9-F1
#
_cell.length_a   1.000
_cell.length_b   1.000
_cell.length_c   1.000
_cell.angle_alpha   90.00
_cell.angle_beta   90.00
_cell.angle_gamma   90.00
#
_symmetry.space_group_name_H-M   'P 1'
#
loop_
_entity.id
_entity.type
_entity.pdbx_description
1 polymer ?
#
loop_
_entity_poly.entity_id
_entity_poly.type
_entity_poly.pdbx_seq_one_letter_code
_entity_poly.pdbx_strand_id
1 'polypeptide(L)'
;MYLRWRGLPLAELRAHPDRYRDPDGVGETFDATDGAVAEAAVEHDAASAAGDAPEPTDGDYDDPWAAEQFLDDIEGSAYGTDAETLRAGLETVAAADEVWLSPGLPFIVPMFVGLLVALTYGDLLYGLLTALGLA
;
A
#
# COMPACT_ATOMS: atom_id res chain seq x y z
N MET A 1 -5.00 3.93 -1.43
CA MET A 1 -5.11 4.91 -2.52
C MET A 1 -6.05 4.41 -3.60
N TYR A 2 -5.67 3.47 -4.47
CA TYR A 2 -6.51 2.95 -5.57
C TYR A 2 -7.96 2.59 -5.16
N LEU A 3 -8.13 1.74 -4.15
CA LEU A 3 -9.47 1.34 -3.67
C LEU A 3 -10.31 2.52 -3.15
N ARG A 4 -9.65 3.51 -2.57
CA ARG A 4 -10.31 4.74 -2.11
C ARG A 4 -10.73 5.60 -3.28
N TRP A 5 -9.84 5.76 -4.27
CA TRP A 5 -10.15 6.45 -5.54
C TRP A 5 -11.33 5.81 -6.26
N ARG A 6 -11.38 4.47 -6.29
CA ARG A 6 -12.48 3.72 -6.89
C ARG A 6 -13.74 3.63 -6.01
N GLY A 7 -13.71 4.16 -4.78
CA GLY A 7 -14.83 4.07 -3.84
C GLY A 7 -15.18 2.63 -3.43
N LEU A 8 -14.24 1.69 -3.53
CA LEU A 8 -14.48 0.25 -3.40
C LEU A 8 -13.83 -0.32 -2.13
N PRO A 9 -14.57 -0.97 -1.22
CA PRO A 9 -13.96 -1.67 -0.10
C PRO A 9 -13.23 -2.93 -0.57
N LEU A 10 -12.11 -3.26 0.09
CA LEU A 10 -11.29 -4.42 -0.25
C LEU A 10 -12.05 -5.75 -0.19
N ALA A 11 -12.99 -5.87 0.77
CA ALA A 11 -13.82 -7.07 0.90
C ALA A 11 -14.70 -7.30 -0.34
N GLU A 12 -15.23 -6.23 -0.93
CA GLU A 12 -16.07 -6.31 -2.13
C GLU A 12 -15.25 -6.66 -3.37
N LEU A 13 -14.06 -6.04 -3.51
CA LEU A 13 -13.10 -6.42 -4.57
C LEU A 13 -12.80 -7.91 -4.54
N ARG A 14 -12.57 -8.48 -3.35
CA ARG A 14 -12.28 -9.91 -3.18
C ARG A 14 -13.48 -10.82 -3.38
N ALA A 15 -14.67 -10.37 -3.01
CA ALA A 15 -15.90 -11.15 -3.21
C ALA A 15 -16.25 -11.28 -4.70
N HIS A 16 -15.97 -10.22 -5.48
CA HIS A 16 -16.40 -10.12 -6.89
C HIS A 16 -15.29 -9.58 -7.80
N PRO A 17 -14.12 -10.23 -7.89
CA PRO A 17 -12.96 -9.69 -8.60
C PRO A 17 -13.23 -9.50 -10.10
N ASP A 18 -13.92 -10.44 -10.74
CA ASP A 18 -14.24 -10.38 -12.17
C ASP A 18 -15.13 -9.17 -12.51
N ARG A 19 -16.02 -8.77 -11.61
CA ARG A 19 -16.90 -7.59 -11.79
C ARG A 19 -16.12 -6.28 -11.79
N TYR A 20 -15.04 -6.21 -11.02
CA TYR A 20 -14.20 -5.02 -10.94
C TYR A 20 -13.02 -5.05 -11.90
N ARG A 21 -12.84 -6.16 -12.63
CA ARG A 21 -11.86 -6.31 -13.72
C ARG A 21 -12.43 -5.79 -15.05
N ASP A 22 -13.02 -4.61 -15.00
CA ASP A 22 -13.59 -3.90 -16.13
C ASP A 22 -13.29 -2.39 -15.97
N PRO A 23 -12.52 -1.77 -16.89
CA PRO A 23 -12.23 -0.34 -16.82
C PRO A 23 -13.46 0.53 -17.08
N ASP A 24 -14.41 0.07 -17.91
CA ASP A 24 -15.65 0.81 -18.17
C ASP A 24 -16.60 0.79 -16.95
N GLY A 25 -16.34 -0.12 -16.00
CA GLY A 25 -17.02 -0.19 -14.71
C GLY A 25 -16.55 0.86 -13.69
N VAL A 26 -15.59 1.74 -14.02
CA VAL A 26 -15.19 2.86 -13.15
C VAL A 26 -16.25 3.96 -13.23
N GLY A 27 -17.00 4.11 -12.13
CA GLY A 27 -18.03 5.15 -11.98
C GLY A 27 -17.47 6.48 -11.45
N GLU A 28 -18.15 7.08 -10.48
CA GLU A 28 -17.64 8.27 -9.77
C GLU A 28 -16.33 7.93 -9.03
N THR A 29 -15.31 8.75 -9.25
CA THR A 29 -14.01 8.63 -8.59
C THR A 29 -13.88 9.59 -7.41
N PHE A 30 -12.99 9.26 -6.47
CA PHE A 30 -12.78 10.00 -5.23
C PHE A 30 -11.30 10.33 -5.01
N ASP A 31 -11.04 11.25 -4.07
CA ASP A 31 -9.67 11.60 -3.68
C ASP A 31 -8.90 10.37 -3.16
N ALA A 32 -7.77 10.07 -3.80
CA ALA A 32 -6.96 8.90 -3.49
C ALA A 32 -6.25 8.99 -2.13
N THR A 33 -6.11 10.20 -1.58
CA THR A 33 -5.33 10.57 -0.39
C THR A 33 -3.88 10.13 -0.45
N ASP A 34 -3.11 10.39 0.61
CA ASP A 34 -1.75 9.84 0.77
C ASP A 34 -1.75 8.34 1.11
N GLY A 35 -2.91 7.68 1.24
CA GLY A 35 -2.98 6.27 1.60
C GLY A 35 -2.79 5.99 3.09
N ALA A 36 -2.77 7.01 3.96
CA ALA A 36 -2.87 6.81 5.40
C ALA A 36 -4.23 6.20 5.76
N VAL A 37 -4.19 5.15 6.58
CA VAL A 37 -5.38 4.49 7.13
C VAL A 37 -5.45 4.83 8.62
N ALA A 38 -6.50 5.51 9.05
CA ALA A 38 -6.71 5.80 10.48
C ALA A 38 -7.03 4.50 11.24
N GLU A 39 -6.63 4.40 12.51
CA GLU A 39 -6.94 3.24 13.36
C GLU A 39 -8.46 3.01 13.50
N ALA A 40 -9.26 4.07 13.44
CA ALA A 40 -10.72 4.02 13.43
C ALA A 40 -11.34 3.68 12.05
N ALA A 41 -10.55 3.64 10.97
CA ALA A 41 -11.04 3.32 9.63
C ALA A 41 -11.36 1.82 9.44
N VAL A 42 -11.21 1.01 10.49
CA VAL A 42 -11.60 -0.40 10.50
C VAL A 42 -13.13 -0.56 10.45
N GLU A 43 -13.89 0.46 10.87
CA GLU A 43 -15.32 0.54 10.59
C GLU A 43 -15.54 1.41 9.34
N HIS A 44 -15.52 0.76 8.17
CA HIS A 44 -16.16 1.33 6.99
C HIS A 44 -17.67 1.34 7.24
N ASP A 45 -18.18 2.40 7.88
CA ASP A 45 -19.54 2.83 7.55
C ASP A 45 -19.50 3.19 6.06
N ALA A 46 -20.36 2.54 5.30
CA ALA A 46 -20.25 2.32 3.87
C ALA A 46 -19.61 3.52 3.14
N ALA A 47 -18.41 3.31 2.58
CA ALA A 47 -18.07 4.06 1.38
C ALA A 47 -19.26 3.84 0.45
N SER A 48 -19.98 4.93 0.17
CA SER A 48 -21.30 4.96 -0.43
C SER A 48 -21.44 3.86 -1.47
N ALA A 49 -22.48 3.05 -1.28
CA ALA A 49 -22.95 2.00 -2.16
C ALA A 49 -22.18 1.96 -3.48
N ALA A 50 -21.37 0.91 -3.68
CA ALA A 50 -20.97 0.48 -5.01
C ALA A 50 -22.28 0.26 -5.79
N GLY A 51 -22.80 1.34 -6.37
CA GLY A 51 -24.07 1.37 -7.04
C GLY A 51 -23.93 0.51 -8.26
N ASP A 52 -24.81 -0.49 -8.37
CA ASP A 52 -25.07 -1.33 -9.53
C ASP A 52 -23.97 -1.29 -10.61
N ALA A 53 -22.75 -1.73 -10.23
CA ALA A 53 -21.66 -1.79 -11.19
C ALA A 53 -22.12 -2.73 -12.32
N PRO A 54 -21.92 -2.39 -13.60
CA PRO A 54 -22.46 -3.18 -14.70
C PRO A 54 -22.05 -4.65 -14.60
N GLU A 55 -22.90 -5.54 -15.13
CA GLU A 55 -22.54 -6.96 -15.29
C GLU A 55 -21.19 -7.06 -16.00
N PRO A 56 -20.30 -7.97 -15.56
CA PRO A 56 -18.96 -8.08 -16.12
C PRO A 56 -19.03 -8.25 -17.63
N THR A 57 -18.36 -7.37 -18.35
CA THR A 57 -18.23 -7.47 -19.79
C THR A 57 -17.02 -8.34 -20.12
N ASP A 58 -17.21 -9.44 -20.86
CA ASP A 58 -16.10 -10.26 -21.38
C ASP A 58 -15.35 -9.46 -22.46
N GLY A 59 -14.45 -8.59 -22.03
CA GLY A 59 -13.54 -7.80 -22.85
C GLY A 59 -12.08 -8.11 -22.51
N ASP A 60 -11.24 -8.29 -23.53
CA ASP A 60 -9.79 -8.26 -23.35
C ASP A 60 -9.36 -6.80 -23.32
N TYR A 61 -9.21 -6.25 -22.10
CA TYR A 61 -8.81 -4.87 -21.88
C TYR A 61 -7.29 -4.78 -21.68
N ASP A 62 -6.66 -3.78 -22.29
CA ASP A 62 -5.24 -3.48 -22.05
C ASP A 62 -5.00 -3.05 -20.59
N ASP A 63 -5.97 -2.34 -20.00
CA ASP A 63 -5.98 -1.92 -18.60
C ASP A 63 -7.21 -2.44 -17.83
N PRO A 64 -7.25 -3.75 -17.51
CA PRO A 64 -8.43 -4.39 -16.94
C PRO A 64 -8.79 -3.90 -15.53
N TRP A 65 -7.85 -3.24 -14.84
CA TRP A 65 -8.05 -2.69 -13.52
C TRP A 65 -8.17 -1.16 -13.53
N ALA A 66 -8.21 -0.49 -14.69
CA ALA A 66 -8.14 0.97 -14.76
C ALA A 66 -6.95 1.57 -13.97
N ALA A 67 -5.82 0.85 -13.94
CA ALA A 67 -4.62 1.26 -13.23
C ALA A 67 -3.93 2.45 -13.91
N GLU A 68 -3.94 2.53 -15.24
CA GLU A 68 -3.45 3.68 -15.99
C GLU A 68 -4.36 4.88 -15.74
N GLN A 69 -5.67 4.68 -15.83
CA GLN A 69 -6.66 5.72 -15.53
C GLN A 69 -6.48 6.29 -14.12
N PHE A 70 -6.26 5.41 -13.12
CA PHE A 70 -5.98 5.83 -11.75
C PHE A 70 -4.71 6.68 -11.65
N LEU A 71 -3.61 6.26 -12.28
CA LEU A 71 -2.34 6.98 -12.21
C LEU A 71 -2.38 8.32 -12.94
N ASP A 72 -3.19 8.43 -13.99
CA ASP A 72 -3.40 9.69 -14.72
C ASP A 72 -4.29 10.68 -13.95
N ASP A 73 -5.21 10.19 -13.10
CA ASP A 73 -6.17 11.02 -12.35
C ASP A 73 -5.61 11.58 -11.04
N ILE A 74 -4.68 10.89 -10.39
CA ILE A 74 -4.15 11.32 -9.07
C ILE A 74 -3.10 12.43 -9.16
N GLU A 75 -3.03 13.27 -8.14
CA GLU A 75 -1.87 14.14 -7.94
C GLU A 75 -0.66 13.37 -7.40
N GLY A 76 0.33 13.14 -8.27
CA GLY A 76 1.60 12.51 -7.91
C GLY A 76 1.76 11.10 -8.50
N SER A 77 2.67 10.30 -7.97
CA SER A 77 3.07 9.02 -8.59
C SER A 77 2.71 7.77 -7.80
N ALA A 78 1.73 7.83 -6.88
CA ALA A 78 1.36 6.71 -5.99
C ALA A 78 2.59 5.95 -5.45
N TYR A 79 3.51 6.68 -4.80
CA TYR A 79 4.79 6.16 -4.29
C TYR A 79 5.77 5.65 -5.35
N GLY A 80 5.70 6.18 -6.57
CA GLY A 80 6.54 5.76 -7.68
C GLY A 80 6.16 4.41 -8.28
N THR A 81 4.92 3.96 -8.05
CA THR A 81 4.39 2.75 -8.69
C THR A 81 4.05 3.01 -10.16
N ASP A 82 4.01 1.94 -10.95
CA ASP A 82 3.57 1.95 -12.35
C ASP A 82 2.31 1.08 -12.53
N ALA A 83 1.62 1.24 -13.66
CA ALA A 83 0.35 0.57 -13.91
C ALA A 83 0.49 -0.97 -13.96
N GLU A 84 1.62 -1.48 -14.46
CA GLU A 84 1.89 -2.92 -14.50
C GLU A 84 2.02 -3.49 -13.09
N THR A 85 2.83 -2.85 -12.25
CA THR A 85 3.04 -3.22 -10.84
C THR A 85 1.73 -3.15 -10.05
N LEU A 86 0.93 -2.10 -10.27
CA LEU A 86 -0.36 -1.94 -9.62
C LEU A 86 -1.34 -3.05 -10.03
N ARG A 87 -1.46 -3.37 -11.32
CA ARG A 87 -2.30 -4.48 -11.82
C ARG A 87 -1.87 -5.81 -11.22
N ALA A 88 -0.57 -6.11 -11.19
CA ALA A 88 -0.05 -7.33 -10.60
C ALA A 88 -0.35 -7.41 -9.08
N GLY A 89 -0.28 -6.29 -8.38
CA GLY A 89 -0.67 -6.17 -6.97
C GLY A 89 -2.16 -6.44 -6.75
N LEU A 90 -3.03 -5.85 -7.57
CA LEU A 90 -4.49 -6.07 -7.50
C LEU A 90 -4.86 -7.51 -7.80
N GLU A 91 -4.25 -8.13 -8.81
CA GLU A 91 -4.43 -9.56 -9.12
C GLU A 91 -4.05 -10.43 -7.91
N THR A 92 -2.92 -10.13 -7.27
CA THR A 92 -2.45 -10.86 -6.08
C THR A 92 -3.42 -10.70 -4.91
N VAL A 93 -3.89 -9.48 -4.65
CA VAL A 93 -4.78 -9.18 -3.52
C VAL A 93 -6.20 -9.73 -3.74
N ALA A 94 -6.65 -9.79 -4.99
CA ALA A 94 -7.92 -10.40 -5.37
C ALA A 94 -7.89 -11.93 -5.21
N ALA A 95 -6.77 -12.58 -5.53
CA ALA A 95 -6.64 -14.03 -5.45
C ALA A 95 -6.23 -14.56 -4.06
N ALA A 96 -5.55 -13.75 -3.24
CA ALA A 96 -5.01 -14.17 -1.95
C ALA A 96 -5.90 -13.77 -0.76
N ASP A 97 -6.25 -14.75 0.07
CA ASP A 97 -6.97 -14.54 1.33
C ASP A 97 -6.12 -13.78 2.38
N GLU A 98 -4.80 -14.00 2.39
CA GLU A 98 -3.88 -13.40 3.35
C GLU A 98 -2.57 -12.97 2.66
N VAL A 99 -2.09 -11.77 3.00
CA VAL A 99 -0.85 -11.20 2.44
C VAL A 99 0.10 -10.82 3.56
N TRP A 100 1.32 -11.35 3.51
CA TRP A 100 2.37 -11.04 4.47
C TRP A 100 3.05 -9.71 4.13
N LEU A 101 2.86 -8.69 4.96
CA LEU A 101 3.60 -7.43 4.84
C LEU A 101 4.91 -7.52 5.64
N SER A 102 6.03 -7.42 4.93
CA SER A 102 7.34 -7.25 5.55
C SER A 102 7.49 -5.80 6.05
N PRO A 103 7.75 -5.56 7.35
CA PRO A 103 7.98 -4.20 7.85
C PRO A 103 9.20 -3.56 7.17
N GLY A 104 9.03 -2.37 6.60
CA GLY A 104 10.03 -1.74 5.71
C GLY A 104 11.35 -1.31 6.36
N LEU A 105 11.46 -1.30 7.69
CA LEU A 105 12.69 -0.88 8.38
C LEU A 105 12.91 -1.66 9.69
N PRO A 106 13.26 -2.97 9.61
CA PRO A 106 13.43 -3.81 10.79
C PRO A 106 14.63 -3.38 11.67
N PHE A 107 15.47 -2.47 11.16
CA PHE A 107 16.71 -2.06 11.78
C PHE A 107 16.61 -0.79 12.64
N ILE A 108 15.49 -0.03 12.61
CA ILE A 108 15.37 1.21 13.41
C ILE A 108 15.58 0.94 14.89
N VAL A 109 14.90 -0.08 15.42
CA VAL A 109 14.97 -0.42 16.85
C VAL A 109 16.39 -0.88 17.24
N PRO A 110 17.02 -1.86 16.53
CA PRO A 110 18.42 -2.19 16.77
C PRO A 110 19.37 -0.99 16.68
N MET A 111 19.24 -0.12 15.68
CA MET A 111 20.08 1.07 15.53
C MET A 111 19.89 2.05 16.68
N PHE A 112 18.65 2.27 17.11
CA PHE A 112 18.34 3.17 18.22
C PHE A 112 18.94 2.65 19.53
N VAL A 113 18.85 1.35 19.78
CA VAL A 113 19.51 0.71 20.94
C VAL A 113 21.03 0.89 20.84
N GLY A 114 21.62 0.65 19.66
CA GLY A 114 23.04 0.89 19.42
C GLY A 114 23.44 2.34 19.70
N LEU A 115 22.62 3.32 19.30
CA LEU A 115 22.84 4.74 19.56
C LEU A 115 22.80 5.04 21.07
N LEU A 116 21.81 4.52 21.80
CA LEU A 116 21.73 4.71 23.25
C LEU A 116 22.95 4.12 23.97
N VAL A 117 23.39 2.93 23.55
CA VAL A 117 24.61 2.29 24.09
C VAL A 117 25.84 3.12 23.77
N ALA A 118 25.97 3.64 22.54
CA ALA A 118 27.08 4.51 22.17
C ALA A 118 27.09 5.83 22.97
N LEU A 119 25.93 6.41 23.29
CA LEU A 119 25.86 7.64 24.09
C LEU A 119 26.14 7.39 25.59
N THR A 120 25.77 6.23 26.13
CA THR A 120 25.89 5.91 27.56
C THR A 120 27.19 5.20 27.92
N TYR A 121 27.71 4.38 27.01
CA TYR A 121 28.93 3.57 27.15
C TYR A 121 30.00 3.93 26.12
N GLY A 122 29.83 5.01 25.36
CA GLY A 122 30.81 5.45 24.34
C GLY A 122 32.19 5.69 24.91
N ASP A 123 32.27 6.30 26.10
CA ASP A 123 33.54 6.52 26.80
C ASP A 123 34.21 5.22 27.24
N LEU A 124 33.44 4.14 27.47
CA LEU A 124 33.98 2.82 27.80
C LEU A 124 34.60 2.15 26.56
N LEU A 125 33.99 2.30 25.38
CA LEU A 125 34.59 1.87 24.12
C LEU A 125 35.85 2.68 23.80
N TYR A 126 35.80 3.99 23.99
CA TYR A 126 36.95 4.88 23.77
C TYR A 126 38.10 4.54 24.73
N GLY A 127 37.80 4.36 26.02
CA GLY A 127 38.77 3.95 27.03
C GLY A 127 39.39 2.58 26.74
N LEU A 128 38.61 1.62 26.23
CA LEU A 128 39.12 0.32 25.80
C LEU A 128 40.07 0.45 24.60
N LEU A 129 39.70 1.23 23.57
CA LEU A 129 40.55 1.45 22.40
C LEU A 129 41.87 2.15 22.76
N THR A 130 41.83 3.14 23.66
CA THR A 130 43.04 3.76 24.21
C THR A 130 43.89 2.75 24.99
N ALA A 131 43.29 1.87 25.79
CA ALA A 131 44.02 0.84 26.54
C ALA A 131 44.67 -0.23 25.64
N LEU A 132 44.06 -0.55 24.50
CA LEU A 132 44.62 -1.43 23.47
C LEU A 132 45.60 -0.71 22.51
N GLY A 133 45.78 0.60 22.63
CA GLY A 133 46.68 1.40 21.78
C GLY A 133 46.20 1.58 20.34
N LEU A 134 44.90 1.43 20.10
CA LEU A 134 44.25 1.52 18.78
C LEU A 134 43.63 2.90 18.50
N ALA A 135 43.67 3.81 19.48
CA ALA A 135 43.18 5.18 19.42
C ALA A 135 44.23 6.16 19.96
#